data_AF-A0A3C1GN98-F1
#
_entry.id   AF-A0A3C1GN98-F1
#
_cell.length_a   1.000
_cell.length_b   1.000
_cell.length_c   1.000
_cell.angle_alpha   90.00
_cell.angle_beta   90.00
_cell.angle_gamma   90.00
#
_symmetry.space_group_name_H-M   'P 1'
#
loop_
_entity.id
_entity.type
_entity.pdbx_description
1 polymer ?
#
loop_
_entity_poly.entity_id
_entity_poly.type
_entity_poly.pdbx_seq_one_letter_code
_entity_poly.pdbx_strand_id
1 'polypeptide(L)'
;MPSTINTIVVVEADPEPAALVNAVITATEVKALALMEASIGDGDGGPATGTSTDAVVIAATGRGPRARFGGPASGLGWVIGRAVREALANGIRGWKERNP
;
A
#
# COMPACT_ATOMS: atom_id res chain seq x y z
N MET A 1 9.39 -0.30 20.63
CA MET A 1 10.51 -0.39 19.67
C MET A 1 10.08 0.29 18.37
N PRO A 2 10.98 0.97 17.64
CA PRO A 2 10.66 1.48 16.31
C PRO A 2 10.22 0.32 15.39
N SER A 3 9.16 0.53 14.61
CA SER A 3 8.69 -0.41 13.59
C SER A 3 8.60 0.32 12.24
N THR A 4 8.58 -0.44 11.15
CA THR A 4 8.43 0.09 9.80
C THR A 4 7.47 -0.76 8.99
N ILE A 5 6.72 -0.13 8.08
CA ILE A 5 5.83 -0.80 7.12
C ILE A 5 6.25 -0.39 5.72
N ASN A 6 7.00 -1.26 5.04
CA ASN A 6 7.44 -1.01 3.68
C ASN A 6 6.57 -1.77 2.68
N THR A 7 6.03 -1.07 1.68
CA THR A 7 5.18 -1.65 0.65
C THR A 7 5.86 -1.49 -0.71
N ILE A 8 6.22 -2.60 -1.34
CA ILE A 8 6.77 -2.63 -2.70
C ILE A 8 5.77 -3.34 -3.60
N VAL A 9 5.32 -2.63 -4.63
CA VAL A 9 4.41 -3.16 -5.65
C VAL A 9 5.16 -3.27 -6.95
N VAL A 10 5.19 -4.46 -7.53
CA VAL A 10 5.73 -4.70 -8.88
C VAL A 10 4.56 -4.99 -9.80
N VAL A 11 4.45 -4.23 -10.90
CA VAL A 11 3.30 -4.31 -11.81
C VAL A 11 3.72 -4.34 -13.27
N GLU A 12 3.11 -5.23 -14.04
CA GLU A 12 3.21 -5.25 -15.49
C GLU A 12 2.25 -4.21 -16.09
N ALA A 13 2.75 -2.98 -16.22
CA ALA A 13 2.06 -1.89 -16.86
C ALA A 13 3.05 -0.92 -17.52
N ASP A 14 2.52 -0.07 -18.40
CA ASP A 14 3.22 1.06 -19.01
C ASP A 14 2.55 2.39 -18.60
N PRO A 15 2.75 2.81 -17.33
CA PRO A 15 2.08 3.98 -16.77
C PRO A 15 2.77 5.29 -17.14
N GLU A 16 1.98 6.35 -17.27
CA GLU A 16 2.50 7.71 -17.25
C GLU A 16 3.09 8.04 -15.86
N PRO A 17 4.08 8.94 -15.77
CA PRO A 17 4.66 9.34 -14.47
C PRO A 17 3.60 9.82 -13.45
N ALA A 18 2.57 10.54 -13.90
CA ALA A 18 1.47 10.97 -13.04
C ALA A 18 0.63 9.79 -12.49
N ALA A 19 0.47 8.73 -13.28
CA ALA A 19 -0.22 7.51 -12.84
C ALA A 19 0.56 6.80 -11.72
N LEU A 20 1.89 6.78 -11.78
CA LEU A 20 2.74 6.24 -10.71
C LEU A 20 2.56 7.02 -9.40
N VAL A 21 2.49 8.36 -9.46
CA VAL A 21 2.23 9.20 -8.28
C VAL A 21 0.86 8.88 -7.68
N ASN A 22 -0.19 8.77 -8.50
CA ASN A 22 -1.51 8.37 -8.02
C ASN A 22 -1.53 6.95 -7.43
N ALA A 23 -0.74 6.03 -7.98
CA ALA A 23 -0.64 4.67 -7.47
C ALA A 23 0.00 4.62 -6.09
N VAL A 24 1.01 5.48 -5.80
CA VAL A 24 1.58 5.64 -4.45
C VAL A 24 0.52 6.11 -3.47
N ILE A 25 -0.32 7.08 -3.86
CA ILE A 25 -1.44 7.57 -3.03
C ILE A 25 -2.42 6.43 -2.76
N THR A 26 -2.86 5.71 -3.79
CA THR A 26 -3.79 4.57 -3.66
C THR A 26 -3.24 3.50 -2.72
N ALA A 27 -1.98 3.11 -2.87
CA ALA A 27 -1.34 2.14 -1.99
C ALA A 27 -1.26 2.64 -0.53
N THR A 28 -1.09 3.95 -0.33
CA THR A 28 -1.05 4.59 0.99
C THR A 28 -2.43 4.59 1.66
N GLU A 29 -3.48 4.96 0.93
CA GLU A 29 -4.87 4.92 1.42
C GLU A 29 -5.28 3.49 1.82
N VAL A 30 -4.93 2.50 0.98
CA VAL A 30 -5.19 1.09 1.27
C VAL A 30 -4.41 0.61 2.49
N LYS A 31 -3.16 1.04 2.65
CA LYS A 31 -2.35 0.70 3.83
C LYS A 31 -3.00 1.24 5.10
N ALA A 32 -3.35 2.52 5.12
CA ALA A 32 -4.02 3.13 6.26
C ALA A 32 -5.33 2.40 6.57
N LEU A 33 -6.14 2.09 5.55
CA LEU A 33 -7.38 1.33 5.72
C LEU A 33 -7.14 -0.05 6.33
N ALA A 34 -6.15 -0.80 5.82
CA ALA A 34 -5.83 -2.13 6.34
C ALA A 34 -5.39 -2.11 7.81
N LEU A 35 -4.62 -1.10 8.22
CA LEU A 35 -4.23 -0.91 9.63
C LEU A 35 -5.43 -0.59 10.51
N MET A 36 -6.31 0.32 10.06
CA MET A 36 -7.54 0.68 10.76
C MET A 36 -8.48 -0.53 10.89
N GLU A 37 -8.73 -1.28 9.83
CA GLU A 37 -9.54 -2.50 9.83
C GLU A 37 -8.97 -3.57 10.79
N ALA A 38 -7.65 -3.60 10.96
CA ALA A 38 -6.99 -4.48 11.91
C ALA A 38 -6.93 -3.92 13.35
N SER A 39 -7.51 -2.75 13.60
CA SER A 39 -7.44 -2.04 14.90
C SER A 39 -6.00 -1.84 15.39
N ILE A 40 -5.06 -1.55 14.48
CA ILE A 40 -3.69 -1.18 14.83
C ILE A 40 -3.67 0.32 15.11
N GLY A 41 -3.26 0.67 16.32
CA GLY A 41 -3.13 2.05 16.78
C GLY A 41 -1.70 2.57 16.75
N ASP A 42 -1.56 3.88 16.86
CA ASP A 42 -0.29 4.54 17.13
C ASP A 42 0.05 4.54 18.64
N GLY A 43 1.16 5.19 19.01
CA GLY A 43 1.61 5.27 20.40
C GLY A 43 0.75 6.17 21.30
N ASP A 44 -0.11 7.01 20.71
CA ASP A 44 -0.97 7.96 21.42
C ASP A 44 -2.41 7.44 21.57
N GLY A 45 -2.68 6.21 21.11
CA GLY A 45 -3.99 5.57 21.18
C GLY A 45 -4.93 5.94 20.02
N GLY A 46 -4.43 6.64 19.00
CA GLY A 46 -5.12 6.94 17.75
C GLY A 46 -4.95 5.85 16.69
N PRO A 47 -5.66 5.94 15.55
CA PRO A 47 -5.49 5.00 14.45
C PRO A 47 -4.13 5.18 13.76
N ALA A 48 -3.41 4.07 13.54
CA ALA A 48 -2.18 4.12 12.74
C ALA A 48 -2.48 4.18 11.24
N THR A 49 -1.81 5.09 10.53
CA THR A 49 -1.83 5.16 9.05
C THR A 49 -0.55 4.63 8.41
N GLY A 50 0.46 4.33 9.24
CA GLY A 50 1.79 3.95 8.84
C GLY A 50 2.76 3.97 10.03
N THR A 51 4.04 4.21 9.73
CA THR A 51 5.11 4.34 10.74
C THR A 51 5.99 5.52 10.38
N SER A 52 6.81 6.03 11.32
CA SER A 52 7.70 7.18 11.07
C SER A 52 8.75 6.95 9.98
N THR A 53 8.94 5.71 9.52
CA THR A 53 9.95 5.32 8.52
C THR A 53 9.37 4.42 7.44
N ASP A 54 8.06 4.53 7.15
CA ASP A 54 7.48 3.74 6.09
C ASP A 54 7.90 4.21 4.68
N ALA A 55 7.92 3.27 3.74
CA ALA A 55 8.17 3.53 2.34
C ALA A 55 7.14 2.84 1.46
N VAL A 56 6.77 3.49 0.36
CA VAL A 56 5.93 2.93 -0.70
C VAL A 56 6.65 3.06 -2.03
N VAL A 57 6.81 1.93 -2.72
CA VAL A 57 7.47 1.86 -4.03
C VAL A 57 6.53 1.21 -5.03
N ILE A 58 6.31 1.88 -6.17
CA ILE A 58 5.61 1.32 -7.32
C ILE A 58 6.62 1.12 -8.44
N ALA A 59 6.95 -0.15 -8.73
CA ALA A 59 7.84 -0.55 -9.81
C ALA A 59 7.02 -1.07 -10.99
N ALA A 60 6.96 -0.30 -12.06
CA ALA A 60 6.31 -0.72 -13.31
C ALA A 60 7.35 -1.24 -14.29
N THR A 61 7.02 -2.31 -15.01
CA THR A 61 7.94 -2.90 -16.00
C THR A 61 8.12 -2.05 -17.27
N GLY A 62 7.27 -1.04 -17.49
CA GLY A 62 7.21 -0.26 -18.73
C GLY A 62 6.66 -1.06 -19.91
N ARG A 63 6.03 -2.21 -19.64
CA ARG A 63 5.42 -3.12 -20.62
C ARG A 63 4.01 -3.46 -20.19
N GLY A 64 3.14 -3.74 -21.15
CA GLY A 64 1.74 -4.07 -20.88
C GLY A 64 0.77 -2.89 -21.08
N PRO A 65 -0.39 -2.89 -20.42
CA PRO A 65 -1.43 -1.87 -20.63
C PRO A 65 -0.94 -0.46 -20.30
N ARG A 66 -1.28 0.49 -21.17
CA ARG A 66 -1.09 1.92 -20.92
C ARG A 66 -1.97 2.37 -19.76
N ALA A 67 -1.41 3.12 -18.82
CA ALA A 67 -2.15 3.65 -17.68
C ALA A 67 -1.90 5.15 -17.50
N ARG A 68 -2.94 5.95 -17.74
CA ARG A 68 -2.90 7.41 -17.53
C ARG A 68 -3.17 7.82 -16.09
N PHE A 69 -3.87 6.95 -15.35
CA PHE A 69 -4.26 7.18 -13.97
C PHE A 69 -3.90 5.95 -13.13
N GLY A 70 -3.50 6.20 -11.88
CA GLY A 70 -3.23 5.16 -10.87
C GLY A 70 -4.08 5.33 -9.62
N GLY A 71 -5.10 6.19 -9.65
CA GLY A 71 -6.02 6.41 -8.53
C GLY A 71 -7.00 5.25 -8.32
N PRO A 72 -7.75 5.18 -7.20
CA PRO A 72 -8.58 4.03 -6.82
C PRO A 72 -9.64 3.62 -7.87
N ALA A 73 -10.16 4.59 -8.63
CA ALA A 73 -11.14 4.36 -9.69
C ALA A 73 -10.53 3.90 -11.03
N SER A 74 -9.21 3.93 -11.17
CA SER A 74 -8.52 3.49 -12.38
C SER A 74 -8.24 1.99 -12.36
N GLY A 75 -8.10 1.37 -13.54
CA GLY A 75 -7.75 -0.06 -13.62
C GLY A 75 -6.43 -0.39 -12.91
N LEU A 76 -5.40 0.45 -13.10
CA LEU A 76 -4.11 0.28 -12.42
C LEU A 76 -4.23 0.42 -10.91
N GLY A 77 -4.91 1.48 -10.43
CA GLY A 77 -5.08 1.72 -9.00
C GLY A 77 -5.92 0.61 -8.33
N TRP A 78 -6.94 0.10 -9.00
CA TRP A 78 -7.77 -0.99 -8.48
C TRP A 78 -6.97 -2.29 -8.26
N VAL A 79 -6.15 -2.70 -9.25
CA VAL A 79 -5.32 -3.92 -9.09
C VAL A 79 -4.24 -3.74 -8.04
N ILE A 80 -3.60 -2.57 -7.98
CA ILE A 80 -2.60 -2.25 -6.96
C ILE A 80 -3.25 -2.26 -5.57
N GLY A 81 -4.39 -1.59 -5.40
CA GLY A 81 -5.08 -1.53 -4.12
C GLY A 81 -5.47 -2.92 -3.61
N ARG A 82 -5.98 -3.79 -4.49
CA ARG A 82 -6.28 -5.17 -4.11
C ARG A 82 -5.04 -5.94 -3.67
N ALA A 83 -3.95 -5.85 -4.43
CA ALA A 83 -2.70 -6.55 -4.11
C ALA A 83 -2.09 -6.06 -2.78
N VAL A 84 -2.08 -4.75 -2.55
CA VAL A 84 -1.58 -4.14 -1.31
C VAL A 84 -2.41 -4.58 -0.11
N ARG A 85 -3.75 -4.58 -0.23
CA ARG A 85 -4.64 -5.02 0.87
C ARG A 85 -4.38 -6.46 1.26
N GLU A 86 -4.25 -7.36 0.29
CA GLU A 86 -3.99 -8.78 0.53
C GLU A 86 -2.61 -9.00 1.18
N ALA A 87 -1.57 -8.36 0.65
CA ALA A 87 -0.22 -8.45 1.20
C ALA A 87 -0.16 -7.94 2.66
N LEU A 88 -0.81 -6.81 2.95
CA LEU A 88 -0.85 -6.25 4.30
C LEU A 88 -1.69 -7.10 5.25
N ALA A 89 -2.83 -7.65 4.83
CA ALA A 89 -3.62 -8.54 5.67
C ALA A 89 -2.79 -9.76 6.15
N ASN A 90 -1.97 -10.32 5.25
CA ASN A 90 -1.06 -11.41 5.60
C ASN A 90 0.07 -10.94 6.53
N GLY A 91 0.70 -9.80 6.23
CA GLY A 91 1.76 -9.22 7.06
C GLY A 91 1.30 -8.86 8.47
N ILE A 92 0.12 -8.24 8.59
CA ILE A 92 -0.52 -7.87 9.86
C ILE A 92 -0.80 -9.11 10.70
N ARG A 93 -1.37 -10.17 10.11
CA ARG A 93 -1.66 -11.42 10.81
C ARG A 93 -0.39 -12.02 11.43
N GLY A 94 0.66 -12.19 10.61
CA GLY A 94 1.93 -12.72 11.10
C GLY A 94 2.64 -11.79 12.08
N TRP A 95 2.44 -10.47 11.99
CA TRP A 95 2.94 -9.54 13.00
C TRP A 95 2.22 -9.72 14.34
N LYS A 96 0.89 -9.79 14.37
CA LYS A 96 0.09 -10.02 15.59
C LYS A 96 0.44 -11.34 16.28
N GLU A 97 0.65 -12.42 15.50
CA GLU A 97 1.08 -13.71 16.05
C GLU A 97 2.43 -13.65 16.79
N ARG A 98 3.33 -12.75 16.37
CA ARG A 98 4.64 -12.53 17.00
C ARG A 98 4.61 -11.46 18.09
N ASN A 99 3.53 -10.70 18.21
CA ASN A 99 3.36 -9.57 19.12
C ASN A 99 1.94 -9.62 19.74
N PRO A 100 1.69 -10.57 20.67
CA PRO A 100 0.38 -10.76 21.30
C PRO A 100 -0.01 -9.61 22.25
#